data_AF-A0AA38R3C0-F1
#
_entry.id   AF-A0AA38R3C0-F1
#
_cell.length_a   1.000
_cell.length_b   1.000
_cell.length_c   1.000
_cell.angle_alpha   90.00
_cell.angle_beta   90.00
_cell.angle_gamma   90.00
#
_symmetry.space_group_name_H-M   'P 1'
#
loop_
_entity.id
_entity.type
_entity.pdbx_description
1 polymer ?
#
loop_
_entity_poly.entity_id
_entity_poly.type
_entity_poly.pdbx_seq_one_letter_code
_entity_poly.pdbx_strand_id
1 'polypeptide(L)'
;MTLDAVPYPENFSPEEGCALQVTIRVAPGDVDAWFSAFRPVWEACVAEEECTFWEMYRDPDDPGLLTWIEHWSKNPEWMVKHQLTKEYYAEYFKVTEAMFLQPREIRWLRRVSGYSAGKRE
;
A
#
# COMPACT_ATOMS: atom_id res chain seq x y z
N MET A 1 11.39 -8.95 4.77
CA MET A 1 10.73 -8.35 3.60
C MET A 1 11.79 -8.17 2.53
N THR A 2 11.80 -8.98 1.47
CA THR A 2 12.58 -8.66 0.28
C THR A 2 11.72 -7.72 -0.56
N LEU A 3 12.04 -6.43 -0.51
CA LEU A 3 11.55 -5.43 -1.47
C LEU A 3 12.37 -5.54 -2.75
N ASP A 4 12.51 -6.76 -3.27
CA ASP A 4 13.29 -6.97 -4.48
C ASP A 4 12.58 -6.20 -5.59
N ALA A 5 13.31 -5.26 -6.21
CA ALA A 5 12.78 -4.44 -7.27
C ALA A 5 12.33 -5.38 -8.40
N VAL A 6 11.01 -5.46 -8.60
CA VAL A 6 10.45 -6.18 -9.75
C VAL A 6 10.96 -5.48 -10.99
N PRO A 7 11.43 -6.21 -12.03
CA PRO A 7 11.86 -5.60 -13.28
C PRO A 7 10.74 -4.70 -13.82
N TYR A 8 10.96 -3.39 -13.74
CA TYR A 8 10.02 -2.37 -14.21
C TYR A 8 10.64 -1.71 -15.44
N PRO A 9 9.86 -1.43 -16.50
CA PRO A 9 10.40 -0.72 -17.66
C PRO A 9 10.97 0.64 -17.23
N GLU A 10 12.18 0.96 -17.71
CA GLU A 10 12.84 2.27 -17.45
C GLU A 10 12.01 3.44 -18.00
N ASN A 11 11.29 3.20 -19.10
CA ASN A 11 10.39 4.17 -19.72
C ASN A 11 8.94 3.83 -19.37
N PHE A 12 8.37 4.58 -18.43
CA PHE A 12 6.95 4.57 -18.10
C PHE A 12 6.46 6.01 -17.98
N SER A 13 5.20 6.25 -18.35
CA SER A 13 4.55 7.53 -18.11
C SER A 13 4.09 7.66 -16.64
N PRO A 14 3.98 8.88 -16.09
CA PRO A 14 3.39 9.07 -14.75
C PRO A 14 1.99 8.46 -14.59
N GLU A 15 1.24 8.34 -15.69
CA GLU A 15 -0.07 7.67 -15.71
C GLU A 15 0.00 6.15 -15.50
N GLU A 16 1.10 5.52 -15.93
CA GLU A 16 1.37 4.10 -15.73
C GLU A 16 1.95 3.81 -14.34
N GLY A 17 2.78 4.73 -13.83
CA GLY A 17 3.24 4.77 -12.44
C GLY A 17 3.67 3.42 -11.89
N CYS A 18 3.27 3.12 -10.65
CA CYS A 18 3.17 1.75 -10.15
C CYS A 18 1.97 1.63 -9.22
N ALA A 19 1.42 0.42 -9.09
CA ALA A 19 0.48 0.09 -8.04
C ALA A 19 1.13 -0.88 -7.05
N LEU A 20 0.89 -0.65 -5.77
CA LEU A 20 1.27 -1.54 -4.69
C LEU A 20 -0.02 -2.14 -4.11
N GLN A 21 -0.13 -3.47 -4.18
CA GLN A 21 -1.14 -4.20 -3.43
C GLN A 21 -0.48 -4.80 -2.21
N VAL A 22 -1.02 -4.50 -1.04
CA VAL A 22 -0.56 -5.08 0.23
C VAL A 22 -1.69 -5.87 0.84
N THR A 23 -1.37 -7.04 1.38
CA THR A 23 -2.30 -7.86 2.15
C THR A 23 -1.67 -8.22 3.48
N ILE A 24 -2.43 -8.04 4.55
CA ILE A 24 -2.06 -8.41 5.91
C ILE A 24 -3.16 -9.24 6.54
N ARG A 25 -2.77 -10.04 7.54
CA ARG A 25 -3.72 -10.73 8.40
C ARG A 25 -3.40 -10.38 9.85
N VAL A 26 -4.37 -9.84 10.56
CA VAL A 26 -4.31 -9.54 12.00
C VAL A 26 -5.39 -10.34 12.74
N ALA A 27 -5.31 -10.43 14.07
CA ALA A 27 -6.41 -11.01 14.82
C ALA A 27 -7.67 -10.15 14.67
N PRO A 28 -8.88 -10.74 14.54
CA PRO A 28 -10.11 -9.96 14.35
C PRO A 28 -10.35 -8.91 15.45
N GLY A 29 -9.94 -9.19 16.69
CA GLY A 29 -10.03 -8.24 17.81
C GLY A 29 -9.03 -7.08 17.77
N ASP A 30 -7.99 -7.18 16.95
CA ASP A 30 -6.94 -6.16 16.83
C ASP A 30 -7.15 -5.23 15.62
N VAL A 31 -8.19 -5.47 14.80
CA VAL A 31 -8.44 -4.72 13.56
C VAL A 31 -8.57 -3.21 13.82
N ASP A 32 -9.33 -2.80 14.84
CA ASP A 32 -9.53 -1.38 15.15
C ASP A 32 -8.25 -0.72 15.68
N ALA A 33 -7.45 -1.47 16.47
CA ALA A 33 -6.14 -1.01 16.93
C ALA A 33 -5.16 -0.85 15.75
N TRP A 34 -5.20 -1.78 14.80
CA TRP A 34 -4.42 -1.70 13.57
C TRP A 34 -4.83 -0.48 12.74
N PHE A 35 -6.13 -0.23 12.52
CA PHE A 35 -6.60 0.96 11.80
C PHE A 35 -6.21 2.27 12.49
N SER A 36 -6.22 2.29 13.81
CA SER A 36 -5.78 3.45 14.60
C SER A 36 -4.29 3.74 14.39
N ALA A 37 -3.45 2.70 14.35
CA ALA A 37 -2.02 2.82 14.06
C ALA A 37 -1.73 3.14 12.58
N PHE A 38 -2.58 2.67 11.66
CA PHE A 38 -2.42 2.86 10.22
C PHE A 38 -2.92 4.23 9.72
N ARG A 39 -3.91 4.84 10.40
CA ARG A 39 -4.50 6.13 9.99
C ARG A 39 -3.46 7.21 9.68
N PRO A 40 -2.42 7.47 10.51
CA PRO A 40 -1.45 8.52 10.21
C PRO A 40 -0.64 8.25 8.94
N VAL A 41 -0.30 7.00 8.65
CA VAL A 41 0.40 6.61 7.42
C VAL A 41 -0.49 6.83 6.21
N TRP A 42 -1.75 6.41 6.30
CA TRP A 42 -2.71 6.63 5.23
C TRP A 42 -2.89 8.14 4.95
N GLU A 43 -3.10 8.96 5.98
CA GLU A 43 -3.23 10.42 5.86
C GLU A 43 -1.99 11.05 5.24
N ALA A 44 -0.79 10.62 5.65
CA ALA A 44 0.46 11.10 5.07
C ALA A 44 0.58 10.73 3.60
N CYS A 45 0.35 9.46 3.24
CA CYS A 45 0.45 8.98 1.86
C CYS A 45 -0.52 9.71 0.93
N VAL A 46 -1.81 9.79 1.27
CA VAL A 46 -2.82 10.37 0.37
C VAL A 46 -2.71 11.89 0.23
N ALA A 47 -1.93 12.55 1.10
CA ALA A 47 -1.60 13.96 0.96
C ALA A 47 -0.46 14.23 -0.04
N GLU A 48 0.28 13.20 -0.46
CA GLU A 48 1.36 13.33 -1.43
C GLU A 48 0.84 13.42 -2.86
N GLU A 49 1.43 14.31 -3.65
CA GLU A 49 1.09 14.48 -5.08
C GLU A 49 1.39 13.21 -5.89
N GLU A 50 2.37 12.42 -5.47
CA GLU A 50 2.69 11.14 -6.08
C GLU A 50 1.64 10.06 -5.82
N CYS A 51 0.90 10.12 -4.71
CA CYS A 51 -0.16 9.17 -4.38
C CYS A 51 -1.45 9.55 -5.12
N THR A 52 -1.73 8.84 -6.19
CA THR A 52 -2.83 9.21 -7.12
C THR A 52 -4.08 8.35 -6.94
N PHE A 53 -4.00 7.26 -6.17
CA PHE A 53 -5.13 6.43 -5.81
C PHE A 53 -4.83 5.65 -4.53
N TRP A 54 -5.85 5.45 -3.70
CA TRP A 54 -5.80 4.59 -2.53
C TRP A 54 -7.18 3.99 -2.31
N GLU A 55 -7.24 2.68 -2.08
CA GLU A 55 -8.47 2.01 -1.68
C GLU A 55 -8.18 0.85 -0.75
N MET A 56 -8.97 0.76 0.33
CA MET A 56 -8.84 -0.24 1.40
C MET A 56 -10.03 -1.20 1.33
N TYR A 57 -9.74 -2.48 1.48
CA TYR A 57 -10.70 -3.56 1.47
C TYR A 57 -10.49 -4.46 2.68
N ARG A 58 -11.59 -5.06 3.13
CA ARG A 58 -11.62 -6.12 4.13
C ARG A 58 -12.25 -7.34 3.48
N ASP A 59 -11.69 -8.51 3.74
CA ASP A 59 -12.29 -9.76 3.28
C ASP A 59 -13.64 -10.00 3.99
N PRO A 60 -14.70 -10.37 3.27
CA PRO A 60 -16.02 -10.58 3.85
C PRO A 60 -16.09 -11.84 4.73
N ASP A 61 -15.23 -12.82 4.49
CA ASP A 61 -15.22 -14.12 5.17
C ASP A 61 -14.15 -14.17 6.28
N ASP A 62 -13.11 -13.32 6.20
CA ASP A 62 -12.10 -13.12 7.24
C ASP A 62 -11.97 -11.65 7.64
N PRO A 63 -12.64 -11.20 8.72
CA PRO A 63 -12.58 -9.81 9.18
C PRO A 63 -11.17 -9.31 9.53
N GLY A 64 -10.22 -10.21 9.80
CA GLY A 64 -8.82 -9.89 10.09
C GLY A 64 -7.94 -9.80 8.85
N LEU A 65 -8.45 -10.17 7.67
CA LEU A 65 -7.75 -10.08 6.40
C LEU A 65 -8.04 -8.74 5.73
N LEU A 66 -7.03 -7.89 5.66
CA LEU A 66 -7.10 -6.55 5.08
C LEU A 66 -6.22 -6.50 3.84
N THR A 67 -6.71 -5.88 2.78
CA THR A 67 -5.92 -5.60 1.58
C THR A 67 -6.19 -4.20 1.08
N TRP A 68 -5.17 -3.51 0.59
CA TRP A 68 -5.34 -2.22 -0.05
C TRP A 68 -4.53 -2.16 -1.33
N ILE A 69 -4.99 -1.28 -2.22
CA ILE A 69 -4.29 -0.93 -3.44
C ILE A 69 -4.00 0.57 -3.38
N GLU A 70 -2.75 0.91 -3.55
CA GLU A 70 -2.27 2.29 -3.71
C GLU A 70 -1.62 2.44 -5.08
N HIS A 71 -1.85 3.56 -5.75
CA HIS A 71 -1.18 3.90 -7.01
C HIS A 71 -0.32 5.14 -6.83
N TRP A 72 0.89 5.05 -7.34
CA TRP A 72 1.90 6.09 -7.29
C TRP A 72 2.30 6.50 -8.70
N SER A 73 2.52 7.79 -8.93
CA SER A 73 3.03 8.29 -10.22
C SER A 73 4.50 7.93 -10.51
N LYS A 74 5.14 7.20 -9.58
CA LYS A 74 6.55 6.79 -9.59
C LYS A 74 6.66 5.27 -9.72
N ASN A 75 7.84 4.77 -10.08
CA ASN A 75 8.10 3.33 -10.19
C ASN A 75 8.41 2.68 -8.83
N PRO A 76 8.46 1.34 -8.77
CA PRO A 76 8.80 0.62 -7.53
C PRO A 76 10.20 0.96 -6.98
N GLU A 77 11.18 1.25 -7.83
CA GLU A 77 12.52 1.62 -7.39
C GLU A 77 12.51 2.93 -6.58
N TRP A 78 11.81 3.94 -7.08
CA TRP A 78 11.61 5.19 -6.36
C TRP A 78 10.87 4.96 -5.06
N MET A 79 9.82 4.12 -5.06
CA MET A 79 9.06 3.77 -3.85
C MET A 79 9.98 3.20 -2.76
N VAL A 80 10.83 2.23 -3.10
CA VAL A 80 11.75 1.61 -2.14
C VAL A 80 12.79 2.60 -1.63
N LYS A 81 13.32 3.47 -2.49
CA LYS A 81 14.40 4.41 -2.13
C LYS A 81 13.90 5.64 -1.37
N HIS A 82 12.71 6.16 -1.71
CA HIS A 82 12.24 7.46 -1.26
C HIS A 82 10.95 7.38 -0.44
N GLN A 83 10.02 6.51 -0.80
CA GLN A 83 8.73 6.45 -0.12
C GLN A 83 8.82 5.62 1.15
N LEU A 84 9.22 4.36 1.04
CA LEU A 84 9.26 3.41 2.15
C LEU A 84 10.33 3.72 3.21
N THR A 85 11.14 4.77 2.99
CA THR A 85 12.15 5.27 3.92
C THR A 85 11.68 6.49 4.73
N LYS A 86 10.48 7.02 4.47
CA LYS A 86 9.96 8.20 5.18
C LYS A 86 9.69 7.93 6.66
N GLU A 87 9.94 8.95 7.47
CA GLU A 87 9.91 8.83 8.94
C GLU A 87 8.55 8.44 9.51
N TYR A 88 7.44 8.84 8.85
CA TYR A 88 6.10 8.51 9.33
C TYR A 88 5.76 7.01 9.29
N TYR A 89 6.58 6.18 8.61
CA TYR A 89 6.44 4.73 8.66
C TYR A 89 7.04 4.10 9.94
N ALA A 90 7.94 4.79 10.64
CA ALA A 90 8.73 4.20 11.73
C ALA A 90 7.85 3.69 12.87
N GLU A 91 6.93 4.52 13.38
CA GLU A 91 6.04 4.12 14.48
C GLU A 91 5.01 3.10 13.99
N TYR A 92 4.49 3.26 12.77
CA TYR A 92 3.56 2.30 12.17
C TYR A 92 4.16 0.89 12.09
N PHE A 93 5.39 0.74 11.57
CA PHE A 93 6.02 -0.58 11.49
C PHE A 93 6.26 -1.16 12.89
N LYS A 94 6.77 -0.34 13.82
CA LYS A 94 7.01 -0.76 15.20
C LYS A 94 5.74 -1.28 15.89
N VAL A 95 4.60 -0.65 15.67
CA VAL A 95 3.32 -1.03 16.29
C VAL A 95 2.68 -2.21 15.56
N THR A 96 2.62 -2.17 14.23
CA THR A 96 1.78 -3.09 13.45
C THR A 96 2.47 -4.39 13.06
N GLU A 97 3.79 -4.45 12.95
CA GLU A 97 4.47 -5.70 12.56
C GLU A 97 4.26 -6.82 13.59
N ALA A 98 4.12 -6.48 14.88
CA ALA A 98 3.79 -7.44 15.93
C ALA A 98 2.33 -7.94 15.87
N MET A 99 1.44 -7.27 15.14
CA MET A 99 0.03 -7.65 14.99
C MET A 99 -0.18 -8.66 13.84
N PHE A 100 0.81 -8.83 12.97
CA PHE A 100 0.67 -9.68 11.79
C PHE A 100 0.76 -11.16 12.17
N LEU A 101 -0.30 -11.91 11.84
CA LEU A 101 -0.36 -13.37 12.04
C LEU A 101 0.50 -14.14 11.02
N GLN A 102 0.91 -13.46 9.95
CA GLN A 102 1.78 -13.98 8.90
C GLN A 102 2.53 -12.82 8.23
N PRO A 103 3.64 -13.06 7.51
CA PRO A 103 4.31 -12.01 6.75
C PRO A 103 3.32 -11.29 5.82
N ARG A 104 3.41 -9.95 5.76
CA ARG A 104 2.64 -9.18 4.78
C ARG A 104 2.97 -9.63 3.36
N GLU A 105 1.96 -9.75 2.53
CA GLU A 105 2.12 -10.00 1.11
C GLU A 105 2.17 -8.67 0.37
N ILE A 106 3.13 -8.54 -0.55
CA ILE A 106 3.35 -7.32 -1.33
C ILE A 106 3.39 -7.71 -2.80
N ARG A 107 2.59 -7.02 -3.62
CA ARG A 107 2.58 -7.21 -5.08
C ARG A 107 2.74 -5.85 -5.76
N TRP A 108 3.77 -5.75 -6.59
CA TRP A 108 3.92 -4.65 -7.52
C TRP A 108 3.10 -4.94 -8.78
N LEU A 109 2.22 -4.03 -9.13
CA LEU A 109 1.33 -4.11 -10.26
C LEU A 109 1.59 -2.94 -11.21
N ARG A 110 1.25 -3.11 -12.48
CA ARG A 110 1.30 -2.06 -13.51
C ARG A 110 -0.10 -1.67 -13.91
N ARG A 111 -0.37 -0.37 -13.92
CA ARG A 111 -1.63 0.14 -14.46
C ARG A 111 -1.66 -0.04 -15.98
N VAL A 112 -2.79 -0.50 -16.49
CA VAL A 112 -3.04 -0.57 -17.93
C VAL A 112 -3.72 0.71 -18.37
N SER A 113 -3.03 1.54 -19.16
CA SER A 113 -3.57 2.81 -19.67
C SER A 113 -4.84 2.56 -20.50
N GLY A 114 -5.83 3.45 -20.37
CA GLY A 114 -7.13 3.34 -21.04
C GLY A 114 -8.15 2.40 -20.37
N TYR A 115 -7.77 1.70 -19.30
CA TYR A 115 -8.65 0.77 -18.55
C TYR A 115 -8.92 1.24 -17.11
N SER A 116 -8.83 2.54 -16.85
CA SER A 116 -9.20 3.14 -15.57
C SER A 116 -10.55 3.85 -15.66
N ALA A 117 -11.39 3.67 -14.64
CA ALA A 117 -12.61 4.43 -14.42
C ALA A 117 -12.81 4.59 -12.91
N GLY A 118 -13.33 5.73 -12.47
CA GLY A 118 -13.68 5.97 -11.08
C GLY A 118 -15.06 6.61 -11.00
N LYS A 119 -16.01 5.89 -10.40
CA LYS A 119 -17.27 6.48 -9.91
C LYS A 119 -17.20 6.41 -8.40
N ARG A 120 -17.27 7.55 -7.73
CA ARG A 120 -17.40 7.63 -6.28
C ARG A 120 -18.81 8.13 -5.98
N GLU A 121 -19.42 7.57 -4.95
CA GLU A 121 -20.76 7.96 -4.48
C GLU A 121 -20.75 9.33 -3.79
#